data_AF-A0A8T7BRP5-F1
#
_entry.id   AF-A0A8T7BRP5-F1
#
_cell.length_a   1.000
_cell.length_b   1.000
_cell.length_c   1.000
_cell.angle_alpha   90.00
_cell.angle_beta   90.00
_cell.angle_gamma   90.00
#
_symmetry.space_group_name_H-M   'P 1'
#
loop_
_entity.id
_entity.type
_entity.pdbx_description
1 polymer ?
#
loop_
_entity_poly.entity_id
_entity_poly.type
_entity_poly.pdbx_seq_one_letter_code
_entity_poly.pdbx_strand_id
1 'polypeptide(L)' 'MPVTLEKLIARHGRYRPDHIAVVFGEQRLRWSQFNHRVNQLANAMQD' A
#
# COMPACT_ATOMS: atom_id res chain seq x y z
N MET A 1 7.87 -9.68 17.68
CA MET A 1 7.11 -8.42 17.67
C MET A 1 6.02 -8.54 16.61
N PRO A 2 4.76 -8.21 16.92
CA PRO A 2 3.69 -8.25 15.93
C PRO A 2 3.98 -7.21 14.83
N VAL A 3 3.84 -7.63 13.58
CA VAL A 3 3.80 -6.71 12.44
C VAL A 3 2.36 -6.32 12.19
N THR A 4 2.16 -5.04 11.93
CA THR A 4 0.85 -4.46 11.65
C THR A 4 0.72 -4.19 10.15
N LEU A 5 -0.50 -4.17 9.63
CA LEU A 5 -0.73 -4.10 8.19
C LEU A 5 -0.21 -2.79 7.59
N GLU A 6 -0.38 -1.66 8.28
CA GLU A 6 0.11 -0.35 7.85
C GLU A 6 1.63 -0.34 7.73
N LYS A 7 2.36 -1.00 8.64
CA LYS A 7 3.82 -1.10 8.58
C LYS A 7 4.28 -1.96 7.40
N LEU A 8 3.56 -3.04 7.10
CA LEU A 8 3.89 -3.90 5.96
C LEU A 8 3.72 -3.16 4.64
N ILE A 9 2.60 -2.45 4.47
CA ILE A 9 2.28 -1.67 3.27
C ILE A 9 3.29 -0.54 3.08
N ALA A 10 3.58 0.23 4.13
CA ALA A 10 4.55 1.32 4.08
C ALA A 10 5.97 0.81 3.76
N ARG A 11 6.38 -0.32 4.35
CA ARG A 11 7.69 -0.92 4.09
C ARG A 11 7.83 -1.31 2.62
N HIS A 12 6.86 -2.01 2.06
CA HIS A 12 6.95 -2.40 0.65
C HIS A 12 6.78 -1.21 -0.30
N GLY A 13 5.94 -0.23 0.05
CA GLY A 13 5.83 1.03 -0.70
C GLY A 13 7.16 1.78 -0.78
N ARG A 14 8.00 1.71 0.26
CA ARG A 14 9.32 2.35 0.29
C ARG A 14 10.42 1.53 -0.39
N TYR A 15 10.50 0.24 -0.08
CA TYR A 15 11.66 -0.58 -0.46
C TYR A 15 11.44 -1.45 -1.70
N ARG A 16 10.19 -1.59 -2.17
CA ARG A 16 9.85 -2.33 -3.39
C ARG A 16 8.77 -1.59 -4.20
N PRO A 17 8.93 -0.28 -4.46
CA PRO A 17 7.86 0.59 -4.98
C PRO A 17 7.29 0.11 -6.32
N ASP A 18 8.10 -0.54 -7.15
CA ASP A 18 7.71 -0.99 -8.48
C ASP A 18 7.23 -2.44 -8.56
N HIS A 19 7.36 -3.21 -7.47
CA HIS A 19 6.83 -4.58 -7.43
C HIS A 19 5.30 -4.54 -7.38
N ILE A 20 4.66 -5.53 -8.01
CA ILE A 20 3.20 -5.69 -7.94
C ILE A 20 2.78 -6.05 -6.51
N ALA A 21 1.80 -5.31 -6.00
CA ALA A 21 1.19 -5.49 -4.68
C ALA A 21 -0.17 -6.16 -4.77
N VAL A 22 -1.00 -5.74 -5.73
CA VAL A 22 -2.38 -6.21 -5.92
C VAL A 22 -2.64 -6.48 -7.39
N VAL A 23 -3.27 -7.62 -7.66
CA VAL A 23 -3.81 -7.98 -8.98
C VAL A 23 -5.31 -8.19 -8.83
N PHE A 24 -6.11 -7.49 -9.64
CA PHE A 24 -7.55 -7.62 -9.68
C PHE A 24 -8.04 -7.56 -11.13
N GLY A 25 -8.30 -8.74 -11.72
CA GLY A 25 -8.49 -8.86 -13.17
C GLY A 25 -7.27 -8.32 -13.91
N GLU A 26 -7.50 -7.40 -14.85
CA GLU A 26 -6.42 -6.75 -15.59
C GLU A 26 -5.71 -5.62 -14.81
N GLN A 27 -6.30 -5.18 -13.70
CA GLN A 27 -5.71 -4.12 -12.90
C GLN A 27 -4.54 -4.65 -12.09
N ARG A 28 -3.41 -3.94 -12.20
CA ARG A 28 -2.17 -4.24 -11.50
C ARG A 28 -1.73 -2.98 -10.78
N LEU A 29 -1.62 -3.06 -9.45
CA LEU A 29 -1.11 -1.96 -8.63
C LEU A 29 0.28 -2.30 -8.13
N ARG A 30 1.21 -1.37 -8.32
CA ARG A 30 2.53 -1.43 -7.70
C ARG A 30 2.43 -1.02 -6.22
N TRP A 31 3.38 -1.45 -5.39
CA TRP A 31 3.39 -1.12 -3.96
C TRP A 31 3.37 0.39 -3.68
N SER A 32 4.03 1.19 -4.52
CA SER A 32 3.95 2.67 -4.45
C SER A 32 2.52 3.19 -4.59
N GLN A 33 1.77 2.70 -5.59
CA GLN A 33 0.39 3.09 -5.87
C GLN A 33 -0.57 2.60 -4.77
N PHE A 34 -0.39 1.36 -4.31
CA PHE A 34 -1.22 0.81 -3.25
C PHE A 34 -1.02 1.57 -1.93
N ASN A 35 0.23 1.81 -1.52
CA ASN A 35 0.56 2.60 -0.33
C ASN A 35 -0.01 4.02 -0.40
N HIS A 36 0.09 4.69 -1.56
CA HIS A 36 -0.47 6.02 -1.73
C HIS A 36 -2.00 6.04 -1.55
N ARG A 37 -2.73 5.09 -2.13
CA ARG A 37 -4.18 4.97 -1.98
C ARG A 37 -4.59 4.69 -0.53
N VAL A 38 -3.88 3.80 0.15
CA VAL A 38 -4.13 3.50 1.58
C VAL A 38 -3.93 4.75 2.43
N ASN A 39 -2.85 5.49 2.23
CA ASN A 39 -2.59 6.73 2.98
C ASN A 39 -3.63 7.81 2.69
N GLN A 40 -4.06 7.95 1.43
CA GLN A 40 -5.10 8.90 1.06
C GLN A 40 -6.43 8.55 1.77
N LEU A 41 -6.81 7.28 1.78
CA LEU A 41 -8.03 6.83 2.44
C LEU A 41 -7.93 7.00 3.97
N ALA A 42 -6.81 6.61 4.58
CA ALA A 42 -6.59 6.77 6.01
C ALA A 42 -6.71 8.24 6.44
N ASN A 43 -6.07 9.16 5.71
CA ASN A 43 -6.18 10.58 6.00
C ASN A 43 -7.61 11.12 5.85
N ALA A 44 -8.37 10.62 4.85
CA ALA A 44 -9.77 11.01 4.65
C ALA A 44 -10.74 10.42 5.70
N MET A 45 -10.32 9.40 6.44
CA MET A 45 -11.11 8.73 7.48
C MET A 45 -10.71 9.16 8.90
N GLN A 46 -9.69 10.02 9.04
CA GLN A 46 -9.23 10.54 10.33
C GLN A 46 -9.99 11.80 10.79
N ASP A 47 -11.09 12.14 10.12
CA ASP A 47 -12.03 13.21 10.51
C ASP A 47 -12.96 12.78 11.66
#